data_AF-A0A292Z186-F1
#
_entry.id   AF-A0A292Z186-F1
#
_cell.length_a   1.000
_cell.length_b   1.000
_cell.length_c   1.000
_cell.angle_alpha   90.00
_cell.angle_beta   90.00
_cell.angle_gamma   90.00
#
_symmetry.space_group_name_H-M   'P 1'
#
loop_
_entity.id
_entity.type
_entity.pdbx_description
1 polymer ?
#
loop_
_entity_poly.entity_id
_entity_poly.type
_entity_poly.pdbx_seq_one_letter_code
_entity_poly.pdbx_strand_id
1 'polypeptide(L)'
;MLDPDDVDLAGLGAARDDRTPGASWWIDPANGEIRLVQDRDDEPAGWRHIPPTEAGAGYGDMSDFVEAVQHRRAAELLDQAINGRGAFRRFKNTLFEFPEVRDEWFRFRDARARRGAIEWLLEEGLVDDEVGRRAIARHPDPSPRNADVPGAVASDLADLYGHRLHRVLLYGSWASGEGSVESDLDLLVVLDHVDSTWDELRRMDSVLWRHTERSGLAITALPVAESAMGRPTEPMLIRAKTSSVRIS
;
A
#
# COMPACT_ATOMS: atom_id res chain seq x y z
N MET A 1 -27.73 -2.69 -1.24
CA MET A 1 -26.58 -1.79 -1.01
C MET A 1 -25.37 -2.67 -0.91
N LEU A 2 -24.31 -2.32 -1.61
CA LEU A 2 -23.07 -3.08 -1.64
C LEU A 2 -22.32 -2.91 -0.30
N ASP A 3 -21.54 -3.92 0.06
CA ASP A 3 -20.49 -3.78 1.07
C ASP A 3 -19.17 -3.49 0.34
N PRO A 4 -18.45 -2.39 0.63
CA PRO A 4 -17.14 -2.12 0.05
C PRO A 4 -16.13 -3.27 0.17
N ASP A 5 -16.26 -4.12 1.19
CA ASP A 5 -15.35 -5.24 1.42
C ASP A 5 -15.61 -6.43 0.46
N ASP A 6 -16.79 -6.49 -0.16
CA ASP A 6 -17.19 -7.53 -1.13
C ASP A 6 -17.03 -7.07 -2.60
N VAL A 7 -16.65 -5.81 -2.83
CA VAL A 7 -16.47 -5.23 -4.17
C VAL A 7 -14.99 -5.27 -4.56
N ASP A 8 -14.70 -5.59 -5.83
CA ASP A 8 -13.35 -5.44 -6.38
C ASP A 8 -12.99 -3.95 -6.56
N LEU A 9 -12.56 -3.31 -5.47
CA LEU A 9 -12.17 -1.89 -5.45
C LEU A 9 -10.96 -1.60 -6.36
N ALA A 10 -10.09 -2.59 -6.57
CA ALA A 10 -8.96 -2.45 -7.48
C ALA A 10 -9.43 -2.46 -8.94
N GLY A 11 -10.32 -3.39 -9.31
CA GLY A 11 -10.99 -3.43 -10.60
C GLY A 11 -11.79 -2.16 -10.88
N LEU A 12 -12.49 -1.63 -9.88
CA LEU A 12 -13.25 -0.38 -9.99
C LEU A 12 -12.33 0.83 -10.21
N GLY A 13 -11.23 0.92 -9.45
CA GLY A 13 -10.22 1.94 -9.67
C GLY A 13 -9.62 1.88 -11.07
N ALA A 14 -9.29 0.67 -11.56
CA ALA A 14 -8.78 0.46 -12.90
C ALA A 14 -9.79 0.84 -14.00
N ALA A 15 -11.06 0.48 -13.82
CA ALA A 15 -12.15 0.86 -14.72
C ALA A 15 -12.32 2.38 -14.83
N ARG A 16 -12.19 3.10 -13.69
CA ARG A 16 -12.22 4.57 -13.69
C ARG A 16 -10.98 5.20 -14.33
N ASP A 17 -9.84 4.54 -14.31
CA ASP A 17 -8.62 5.04 -14.96
C ASP A 17 -8.52 4.71 -16.45
N ASP A 18 -9.31 3.75 -16.91
CA ASP A 18 -9.36 3.35 -18.30
C ASP A 18 -9.98 4.45 -19.18
N ARG A 19 -9.29 4.73 -20.28
CA ARG A 19 -9.72 5.71 -21.30
C ARG A 19 -9.72 5.08 -22.69
N THR A 20 -9.88 3.75 -22.77
CA THR A 20 -9.98 3.00 -24.02
C THR A 20 -11.13 3.57 -24.86
N PRO A 21 -10.86 4.09 -26.07
CA PRO A 21 -11.92 4.62 -26.92
C PRO A 21 -12.87 3.52 -27.39
N GLY A 22 -14.17 3.83 -27.46
CA GLY A 22 -15.18 2.92 -28.02
C GLY A 22 -15.74 1.90 -27.03
N ALA A 23 -15.48 2.07 -25.74
CA ALA A 23 -16.01 1.22 -24.69
C ALA A 23 -16.21 2.01 -23.39
N SER A 24 -17.16 1.54 -22.58
CA SER A 24 -17.57 2.15 -21.32
C SER A 24 -17.66 1.09 -20.22
N TRP A 25 -17.30 1.47 -19.00
CA TRP A 25 -17.32 0.58 -17.84
C TRP A 25 -18.64 0.70 -17.07
N TRP A 26 -19.12 -0.42 -16.53
CA TRP A 26 -20.38 -0.51 -15.80
C TRP A 26 -20.22 -1.39 -14.57
N ILE A 27 -20.99 -1.10 -13.51
CA ILE A 27 -21.11 -1.94 -12.31
C ILE A 27 -22.56 -2.38 -12.09
N ASP A 28 -22.77 -3.62 -11.67
CA ASP A 28 -24.08 -4.10 -11.22
C ASP A 28 -24.31 -3.70 -9.74
N PRO A 29 -25.32 -2.86 -9.43
CA PRO A 29 -25.64 -2.45 -8.07
C PRO A 29 -26.06 -3.59 -7.13
N ALA A 30 -26.42 -4.76 -7.65
CA ALA A 30 -26.90 -5.89 -6.87
C ALA A 30 -25.77 -6.71 -6.26
N ASN A 31 -24.64 -6.85 -6.96
CA ASN A 31 -23.55 -7.75 -6.57
C ASN A 31 -22.13 -7.14 -6.73
N GLY A 32 -22.00 -5.94 -7.29
CA GLY A 32 -20.70 -5.28 -7.48
C GLY A 32 -19.90 -5.79 -8.68
N GLU A 33 -20.49 -6.59 -9.58
CA GLU A 33 -19.81 -7.07 -10.79
C GLU A 33 -19.48 -5.90 -11.71
N ILE A 34 -18.23 -5.84 -12.20
CA ILE A 34 -17.73 -4.79 -13.09
C ILE A 34 -17.53 -5.36 -14.49
N ARG A 35 -18.01 -4.64 -15.51
CA ARG A 35 -17.93 -5.08 -16.91
C ARG A 35 -17.62 -3.92 -17.86
N LEU A 36 -16.75 -4.20 -18.82
CA LEU A 36 -16.52 -3.35 -19.99
C LEU A 36 -17.54 -3.68 -21.07
N VAL A 37 -18.24 -2.67 -21.58
CA VAL A 37 -19.22 -2.78 -22.67
C VAL A 37 -18.74 -1.93 -23.84
N GLN A 38 -18.71 -2.50 -25.04
CA GLN A 38 -18.35 -1.73 -26.23
C GLN A 38 -19.50 -0.79 -26.61
N ASP A 39 -19.22 0.40 -27.11
CA ASP A 39 -20.26 1.41 -27.46
C ASP A 39 -21.22 0.92 -28.57
N ARG A 40 -20.84 -0.15 -29.27
CA ARG A 40 -21.64 -0.83 -30.30
C ARG A 40 -22.63 -1.86 -29.74
N ASP A 41 -22.49 -2.22 -28.47
CA ASP A 41 -23.34 -3.18 -27.78
C ASP A 41 -24.40 -2.43 -26.96
N ASP A 42 -25.50 -3.12 -26.61
CA ASP A 42 -26.58 -2.50 -25.83
C ASP A 42 -26.12 -2.21 -24.38
N GLU A 43 -26.57 -1.08 -23.84
CA GLU A 43 -26.33 -0.73 -22.45
C GLU A 43 -26.97 -1.77 -21.50
N PRO A 44 -26.23 -2.27 -20.50
CA PRO A 44 -26.76 -3.27 -19.58
C PRO A 44 -27.87 -2.68 -18.71
N ALA A 45 -29.08 -3.25 -18.82
CA ALA A 45 -30.24 -2.77 -18.08
C ALA A 45 -30.05 -2.91 -16.56
N GLY A 46 -30.25 -1.82 -15.81
CA GLY A 46 -30.17 -1.79 -14.35
C GLY A 46 -28.75 -1.65 -13.78
N TRP A 47 -27.73 -1.58 -14.64
CA TRP A 47 -26.35 -1.36 -14.23
C TRP A 47 -26.03 0.13 -14.15
N ARG A 48 -25.00 0.49 -13.38
CA ARG A 48 -24.54 1.87 -13.21
C ARG A 48 -23.28 2.10 -14.02
N HIS A 49 -23.27 3.16 -14.83
CA HIS A 49 -22.10 3.58 -15.58
C HIS A 49 -20.99 4.07 -14.65
N ILE A 50 -19.76 3.61 -14.86
CA ILE A 50 -18.56 4.03 -14.14
C ILE A 50 -17.88 5.13 -14.98
N PRO A 51 -17.99 6.42 -14.62
CA PRO A 51 -17.32 7.47 -15.35
C PRO A 51 -15.80 7.42 -15.15
N PRO A 52 -15.00 7.77 -16.17
CA PRO A 52 -13.57 7.89 -16.02
C PRO A 52 -13.21 8.99 -15.01
N THR A 53 -12.05 8.86 -14.37
CA THR A 53 -11.51 9.88 -13.45
C THR A 53 -11.36 11.23 -14.14
N GLU A 54 -11.52 12.29 -13.35
CA GLU A 54 -11.43 13.67 -13.84
C GLU A 54 -10.14 13.92 -14.63
N ALA A 55 -10.26 14.76 -15.66
CA ALA A 55 -9.13 15.14 -16.49
C ALA A 55 -8.07 15.88 -15.63
N GLY A 56 -6.98 15.19 -15.32
CA GLY A 56 -5.89 15.74 -14.51
C GLY A 56 -5.68 15.06 -13.17
N ALA A 57 -6.58 14.19 -12.70
CA ALA A 57 -6.41 13.43 -11.46
C ALA A 57 -5.06 12.68 -11.43
N GLY A 58 -4.74 11.95 -12.51
CA GLY A 58 -3.45 11.26 -12.61
C GLY A 58 -2.24 12.19 -12.69
N TYR A 59 -2.40 13.47 -13.06
CA TYR A 59 -1.31 14.45 -12.99
C TYR A 59 -1.11 14.96 -11.56
N GLY A 60 -2.21 15.21 -10.84
CA GLY A 60 -2.18 15.52 -9.40
C GLY A 60 -1.45 14.42 -8.62
N ASP A 61 -1.77 13.16 -8.88
CA ASP A 61 -1.06 12.02 -8.29
C ASP A 61 0.44 12.04 -8.57
N MET A 62 0.86 12.25 -9.81
CA MET A 62 2.30 12.36 -10.14
C MET A 62 2.95 13.52 -9.40
N SER A 63 2.30 14.69 -9.30
CA SER A 63 2.83 15.87 -8.62
C SER A 63 3.02 15.61 -7.13
N ASP A 64 1.96 15.15 -6.46
CA ASP A 64 1.99 14.81 -5.03
C ASP A 64 3.05 13.75 -4.74
N PHE A 65 3.16 12.76 -5.62
CA PHE A 65 4.19 11.72 -5.50
C PHE A 65 5.60 12.29 -5.54
N VAL A 66 5.91 13.10 -6.55
CA VAL A 66 7.23 13.69 -6.74
C VAL A 66 7.67 14.53 -5.55
N GLU A 67 6.77 15.34 -4.98
CA GLU A 67 7.07 16.19 -3.81
C GLU A 67 7.51 15.42 -2.56
N ALA A 68 7.27 14.11 -2.54
CA ALA A 68 7.39 13.27 -1.38
C ALA A 68 8.45 12.15 -1.51
N VAL A 69 8.95 11.90 -2.72
CA VAL A 69 10.03 10.93 -2.97
C VAL A 69 11.27 11.29 -2.16
N GLN A 70 11.75 10.36 -1.33
CA GLN A 70 12.95 10.57 -0.50
C GLN A 70 14.26 10.43 -1.29
N HIS A 71 14.26 9.61 -2.34
CA HIS A 71 15.43 9.40 -3.18
C HIS A 71 15.72 10.66 -4.00
N ARG A 72 16.63 11.51 -3.49
CA ARG A 72 16.87 12.88 -4.01
C ARG A 72 17.07 12.96 -5.53
N ARG A 73 17.89 12.06 -6.10
CA ARG A 73 18.12 12.02 -7.56
C ARG A 73 16.88 11.59 -8.35
N ALA A 74 16.06 10.71 -7.78
CA ALA A 74 14.83 10.27 -8.43
C ALA A 74 13.79 11.39 -8.38
N ALA A 75 13.64 12.04 -7.21
CA ALA A 75 12.78 13.21 -7.04
C ALA A 75 13.11 14.31 -8.06
N GLU A 76 14.39 14.69 -8.18
CA GLU A 76 14.85 15.70 -9.15
C GLU A 76 14.52 15.32 -10.61
N LEU A 77 14.76 14.06 -11.00
CA LEU A 77 14.51 13.60 -12.37
C LEU A 77 13.00 13.48 -12.65
N LEU A 78 12.22 13.01 -11.69
CA LEU A 78 10.77 12.89 -11.83
C LEU A 78 10.11 14.27 -11.88
N ASP A 79 10.57 15.24 -11.06
CA ASP A 79 10.12 16.64 -11.13
C ASP A 79 10.34 17.24 -12.51
N GLN A 80 11.53 17.06 -13.08
CA GLN A 80 11.78 17.47 -14.47
C GLN A 80 10.90 16.71 -15.48
N ALA A 81 10.66 15.42 -15.25
CA ALA A 81 9.89 14.57 -16.15
C ALA A 81 8.42 15.00 -16.26
N ILE A 82 7.78 15.40 -15.15
CA ILE A 82 6.37 15.77 -15.09
C ILE A 82 6.06 17.14 -15.72
N ASN A 83 7.08 17.92 -16.08
CA ASN A 83 6.91 19.23 -16.68
C ASN A 83 6.66 19.16 -18.20
N GLY A 84 5.54 19.71 -18.68
CA GLY A 84 5.24 19.90 -20.10
C GLY A 84 4.70 18.67 -20.86
N ARG A 85 4.51 18.80 -22.18
CA ARG A 85 3.84 17.79 -23.02
C ARG A 85 4.53 16.42 -22.95
N GLY A 86 3.77 15.36 -22.69
CA GLY A 86 4.30 14.00 -22.58
C GLY A 86 4.81 13.61 -21.19
N ALA A 87 4.44 14.37 -20.15
CA ALA A 87 4.78 14.15 -18.74
C ALA A 87 4.61 12.69 -18.30
N PHE A 88 3.42 12.09 -18.49
CA PHE A 88 3.15 10.70 -18.12
C PHE A 88 4.16 9.69 -18.69
N ARG A 89 4.51 9.82 -19.97
CA ARG A 89 5.45 8.90 -20.60
C ARG A 89 6.86 9.08 -20.03
N ARG A 90 7.31 10.32 -19.85
CA ARG A 90 8.63 10.59 -19.26
C ARG A 90 8.71 10.13 -17.82
N PHE A 91 7.69 10.42 -17.03
CA PHE A 91 7.59 9.98 -15.64
C PHE A 91 7.73 8.45 -15.54
N LYS A 92 6.93 7.69 -16.32
CA LYS A 92 7.06 6.22 -16.37
C LYS A 92 8.46 5.77 -16.84
N ASN A 93 9.05 6.45 -17.82
CA ASN A 93 10.40 6.16 -18.28
C ASN A 93 11.44 6.35 -17.17
N THR A 94 11.37 7.45 -16.42
CA THR A 94 12.26 7.74 -15.30
C THR A 94 12.11 6.71 -14.19
N LEU A 95 10.89 6.24 -13.90
CA LEU A 95 10.67 5.16 -12.92
C LEU A 95 11.38 3.84 -13.28
N PHE A 96 11.64 3.54 -14.56
CA PHE A 96 12.43 2.35 -14.91
C PHE A 96 13.88 2.43 -14.46
N GLU A 97 14.41 3.63 -14.23
CA GLU A 97 15.77 3.84 -13.71
C GLU A 97 15.86 3.65 -12.19
N PHE A 98 14.72 3.64 -11.49
CA PHE A 98 14.61 3.55 -10.02
C PHE A 98 13.53 2.54 -9.62
N PRO A 99 13.81 1.22 -9.65
CA PRO A 99 12.83 0.18 -9.36
C PRO A 99 12.11 0.36 -8.01
N GLU A 100 12.82 0.81 -6.98
CA GLU A 100 12.27 1.00 -5.63
C GLU A 100 11.25 2.15 -5.61
N VAL A 101 11.56 3.26 -6.29
CA VAL A 101 10.66 4.42 -6.41
C VAL A 101 9.47 4.10 -7.32
N ARG A 102 9.66 3.24 -8.33
CA ARG A 102 8.56 2.75 -9.16
C ARG A 102 7.55 1.93 -8.35
N ASP A 103 8.04 1.09 -7.47
CA ASP A 103 7.21 0.27 -6.59
C ASP A 103 6.49 1.15 -5.55
N GLU A 104 7.13 2.20 -5.03
CA GLU A 104 6.47 3.25 -4.23
C GLU A 104 5.34 3.94 -5.00
N TRP A 105 5.58 4.32 -6.26
CA TRP A 105 4.58 4.96 -7.11
C TRP A 105 3.35 4.08 -7.34
N PHE A 106 3.53 2.80 -7.68
CA PHE A 106 2.41 1.90 -7.92
C PHE A 106 1.57 1.70 -6.66
N ARG A 107 2.20 1.53 -5.49
CA ARG A 107 1.48 1.44 -4.21
C ARG A 107 0.66 2.70 -3.91
N PHE A 108 1.28 3.87 -4.07
CA PHE A 108 0.63 5.15 -3.84
C PHE A 108 -0.59 5.32 -4.76
N ARG A 109 -0.43 5.06 -6.06
CA ARG A 109 -1.51 5.16 -7.05
C ARG A 109 -2.64 4.17 -6.76
N ASP A 110 -2.30 2.91 -6.48
CA ASP A 110 -3.30 1.86 -6.26
C ASP A 110 -4.12 2.12 -4.99
N ALA A 111 -3.49 2.62 -3.92
CA ALA A 111 -4.18 3.01 -2.70
C ALA A 111 -5.13 4.21 -2.93
N ARG A 112 -4.71 5.23 -3.69
CA ARG A 112 -5.61 6.33 -4.11
C ARG A 112 -6.75 5.84 -4.98
N ALA A 113 -6.49 4.95 -5.93
CA ALA A 113 -7.51 4.40 -6.81
C ALA A 113 -8.59 3.63 -6.03
N ARG A 114 -8.19 2.80 -5.04
CA ARG A 114 -9.12 2.10 -4.15
C ARG A 114 -9.95 3.06 -3.30
N ARG A 115 -9.30 4.08 -2.72
CA ARG A 115 -9.99 5.13 -1.96
C ARG A 115 -11.02 5.86 -2.83
N GLY A 116 -10.61 6.31 -4.02
CA GLY A 116 -11.48 6.98 -4.98
C GLY A 116 -12.62 6.08 -5.47
N ALA A 117 -12.42 4.77 -5.54
CA ALA A 117 -13.49 3.81 -5.83
C ALA A 117 -14.56 3.79 -4.72
N ILE A 118 -14.16 3.80 -3.45
CA ILE A 118 -15.09 3.88 -2.31
C ILE A 118 -15.83 5.23 -2.29
N GLU A 119 -15.12 6.32 -2.52
CA GLU A 119 -15.71 7.67 -2.61
C GLU A 119 -16.77 7.72 -3.71
N TRP A 120 -16.48 7.14 -4.88
CA TRP A 120 -17.45 7.06 -5.96
C TRP A 120 -18.66 6.17 -5.63
N LEU A 121 -18.45 5.00 -5.01
CA LEU A 121 -19.56 4.14 -4.57
C LEU A 121 -20.51 4.88 -3.59
N LEU A 122 -19.95 5.72 -2.72
CA LEU A 122 -20.71 6.57 -1.80
C LEU A 122 -21.49 7.67 -2.54
N GLU A 123 -20.83 8.39 -3.45
CA GLU A 123 -21.45 9.45 -4.25
C GLU A 123 -22.62 8.94 -5.08
N GLU A 124 -22.52 7.73 -5.63
CA GLU A 124 -23.57 7.08 -6.40
C GLU A 124 -24.66 6.41 -5.53
N GLY A 125 -24.50 6.44 -4.20
CA GLY A 125 -25.44 5.81 -3.26
C GLY A 125 -25.48 4.28 -3.36
N LEU A 126 -24.41 3.66 -3.84
CA LEU A 126 -24.29 2.21 -4.01
C LEU A 126 -23.93 1.50 -2.70
N VAL A 127 -23.33 2.22 -1.75
CA VAL A 127 -22.97 1.76 -0.40
C VAL A 127 -23.63 2.66 0.64
N ASP A 128 -23.82 2.14 1.86
CA ASP A 128 -24.40 2.93 2.96
C ASP A 128 -23.42 4.01 3.41
N ASP A 129 -23.93 5.20 3.73
CA ASP A 129 -23.14 6.36 4.16
C ASP A 129 -22.16 6.03 5.29
N GLU A 130 -22.60 5.31 6.32
CA GLU A 130 -21.77 4.99 7.48
C GLU A 130 -20.75 3.90 7.14
N VAL A 131 -21.18 2.88 6.38
CA VAL A 131 -20.31 1.80 5.91
C VAL A 131 -19.21 2.34 5.00
N GLY A 132 -19.56 3.19 4.03
CA GLY A 132 -18.60 3.80 3.12
C GLY A 132 -17.69 4.80 3.83
N ARG A 133 -18.17 5.63 4.76
CA ARG A 133 -17.29 6.51 5.56
C ARG A 133 -16.29 5.71 6.40
N ARG A 134 -16.73 4.57 6.98
CA ARG A 134 -15.83 3.64 7.68
C ARG A 134 -14.81 3.03 6.73
N ALA A 135 -15.21 2.64 5.52
CA ALA A 135 -14.29 2.15 4.50
C ALA A 135 -13.26 3.23 4.09
N ILE A 136 -13.69 4.48 3.85
CA ILE A 136 -12.79 5.63 3.61
C ILE A 136 -11.81 5.82 4.77
N ALA A 137 -12.26 5.66 6.02
CA ALA A 137 -11.38 5.78 7.19
C ALA A 137 -10.33 4.65 7.26
N ARG A 138 -10.68 3.44 6.78
CA ARG A 138 -9.73 2.31 6.61
C ARG A 138 -8.78 2.51 5.43
N HIS A 139 -9.17 3.31 4.44
CA HIS A 139 -8.38 3.65 3.25
C HIS A 139 -8.06 5.16 3.22
N PRO A 140 -7.22 5.67 4.13
CA PRO A 140 -6.80 7.07 4.10
C PRO A 140 -6.05 7.39 2.80
N ASP A 141 -6.05 8.67 2.39
CA ASP A 141 -5.21 9.11 1.27
C ASP A 141 -3.74 8.75 1.58
N PRO A 142 -3.10 7.90 0.75
CA PRO A 142 -1.74 7.47 1.00
C PRO A 142 -0.83 8.69 0.93
N SER A 143 -0.01 8.87 1.97
CA SER A 143 1.10 9.82 1.87
C SER A 143 2.08 9.27 0.84
N PRO A 144 2.44 10.04 -0.20
CA PRO A 144 3.50 9.62 -1.12
C PRO A 144 4.86 9.61 -0.42
N ARG A 145 4.96 10.25 0.75
CA ARG A 145 6.00 9.94 1.73
C ARG A 145 5.50 8.70 2.43
N ASN A 146 5.63 7.53 1.85
CA ASN A 146 5.59 6.31 2.66
C ASN A 146 6.89 6.29 3.47
N ALA A 147 6.88 7.14 4.49
CA ALA A 147 7.87 7.22 5.54
C ALA A 147 8.02 5.83 6.12
N ASP A 148 9.20 5.23 5.93
CA ASP A 148 9.72 4.14 6.74
C ASP A 148 8.60 3.23 7.28
N VAL A 149 7.93 2.45 6.41
CA VAL A 149 6.95 1.44 6.86
C VAL A 149 7.53 0.62 8.03
N PRO A 150 8.79 0.16 7.98
CA PRO A 150 9.44 -0.43 9.14
C PRO A 150 9.39 0.45 10.40
N GLY A 151 9.66 1.75 10.27
CA GLY A 151 9.60 2.72 11.36
C GLY A 151 8.20 3.00 11.90
N ALA A 152 7.19 3.02 11.04
CA ALA A 152 5.79 3.12 11.45
C ALA A 152 5.36 1.88 12.23
N VAL A 153 5.73 0.68 11.76
CA VAL A 153 5.50 -0.56 12.51
C VAL A 153 6.27 -0.53 13.84
N ALA A 154 7.54 -0.09 13.84
CA ALA A 154 8.36 -0.01 15.04
C ALA A 154 7.76 0.95 16.09
N SER A 155 7.20 2.08 15.66
CA SER A 155 6.50 3.02 16.56
C SER A 155 5.27 2.39 17.20
N ASP A 156 4.39 1.75 16.40
CA ASP A 156 3.18 1.11 16.93
C ASP A 156 3.52 -0.08 17.84
N LEU A 157 4.61 -0.82 17.54
CA LEU A 157 5.12 -1.86 18.41
C LEU A 157 5.69 -1.28 19.72
N ALA A 158 6.32 -0.11 19.68
CA ALA A 158 6.80 0.58 20.89
C ALA A 158 5.63 0.99 21.79
N ASP A 159 4.51 1.44 21.22
CA ASP A 159 3.30 1.74 21.97
C ASP A 159 2.65 0.46 22.55
N LEU A 160 2.65 -0.64 21.79
CA LEU A 160 2.07 -1.93 22.21
C LEU A 160 2.83 -2.57 23.38
N TYR A 161 4.16 -2.51 23.35
CA TYR A 161 5.04 -3.22 24.28
C TYR A 161 5.66 -2.34 25.36
N GLY A 162 5.73 -1.02 25.13
CA GLY A 162 6.34 -0.07 26.04
C GLY A 162 7.77 -0.48 26.43
N HIS A 163 8.06 -0.52 27.73
CA HIS A 163 9.38 -0.88 28.25
C HIS A 163 9.83 -2.30 27.93
N ARG A 164 8.92 -3.20 27.51
CA ARG A 164 9.29 -4.56 27.08
C ARG A 164 9.96 -4.58 25.72
N LEU A 165 9.77 -3.56 24.88
CA LEU A 165 10.44 -3.46 23.59
C LEU A 165 11.84 -2.87 23.75
N HIS A 166 12.86 -3.63 23.37
CA HIS A 166 14.23 -3.15 23.34
C HIS A 166 14.60 -2.51 22.00
N ARG A 167 14.19 -3.13 20.88
CA ARG A 167 14.55 -2.70 19.51
C ARG A 167 13.73 -3.44 18.47
N VAL A 168 13.53 -2.81 17.31
CA VAL A 168 13.00 -3.44 16.09
C VAL A 168 14.05 -3.37 15.00
N LEU A 169 14.25 -4.48 14.30
CA LEU A 169 15.25 -4.59 13.24
C LEU A 169 14.60 -5.07 11.95
N LEU A 170 15.04 -4.50 10.82
CA LEU A 170 14.75 -5.06 9.50
C LEU A 170 15.70 -6.23 9.25
N TYR A 171 15.20 -7.35 8.75
CA TYR A 171 16.04 -8.42 8.18
C TYR A 171 15.47 -8.89 6.83
N GLY A 172 16.14 -9.85 6.18
CA GLY A 172 15.68 -10.36 4.88
C GLY A 172 16.09 -9.49 3.69
N SER A 173 15.38 -9.64 2.56
CA SER A 173 15.72 -8.99 1.28
C SER A 173 15.66 -7.46 1.36
N TRP A 174 14.75 -6.92 2.18
CA TRP A 174 14.64 -5.49 2.44
C TRP A 174 15.85 -4.93 3.20
N ALA A 175 16.52 -5.74 4.03
CA ALA A 175 17.72 -5.29 4.76
C ALA A 175 18.99 -5.28 3.90
N SER A 176 19.04 -6.06 2.80
CA SER A 176 20.15 -6.05 1.83
C SER A 176 19.96 -5.05 0.69
N GLY A 177 18.81 -4.38 0.61
CA GLY A 177 18.46 -3.48 -0.50
C GLY A 177 18.05 -4.21 -1.80
N GLU A 178 17.82 -5.53 -1.73
CA GLU A 178 17.35 -6.36 -2.86
C GLU A 178 15.85 -6.69 -2.73
N GLY A 179 15.17 -6.12 -1.73
CA GLY A 179 13.75 -6.31 -1.48
C GLY A 179 12.88 -5.74 -2.59
N SER A 180 11.76 -6.40 -2.86
CA SER A 180 10.73 -5.94 -3.79
C SER A 180 9.35 -6.06 -3.16
N VAL A 181 8.32 -5.51 -3.80
CA VAL A 181 6.92 -5.64 -3.35
C VAL A 181 6.40 -7.07 -3.28
N GLU A 182 7.05 -8.02 -3.95
CA GLU A 182 6.74 -9.45 -3.84
C GLU A 182 7.41 -10.11 -2.63
N SER A 183 8.33 -9.41 -1.97
CA SER A 183 9.04 -9.90 -0.79
C SER A 183 8.39 -9.41 0.50
N ASP A 184 8.22 -10.34 1.44
CA ASP A 184 7.78 -10.04 2.79
C ASP A 184 8.72 -9.02 3.47
N LEU A 185 8.13 -8.09 4.21
CA LEU A 185 8.84 -7.16 5.08
C LEU A 185 9.10 -7.85 6.42
N ASP A 186 10.29 -8.43 6.56
CA ASP A 186 10.65 -9.23 7.73
C ASP A 186 11.21 -8.38 8.89
N LEU A 187 10.54 -8.42 10.04
CA LEU A 187 10.91 -7.65 11.24
C LEU A 187 11.36 -8.57 12.39
N LEU A 188 12.50 -8.26 12.99
CA LEU A 188 12.91 -8.87 14.26
C LEU A 188 12.49 -7.95 15.40
N VAL A 189 11.59 -8.43 16.27
CA VAL A 189 11.06 -7.66 17.41
C VAL A 189 11.76 -8.14 18.67
N VAL A 190 12.70 -7.35 19.19
CA VAL A 190 13.50 -7.76 20.34
C VAL A 190 12.86 -7.26 21.63
N LEU A 191 12.45 -8.20 22.46
CA LEU A 191 11.73 -7.99 23.71
C LEU A 191 12.62 -8.33 24.91
N ASP A 192 12.30 -7.78 26.08
CA ASP A 192 12.96 -8.08 27.36
C ASP A 192 12.92 -9.58 27.68
N HIS A 193 11.75 -10.20 27.50
CA HIS A 193 11.51 -11.64 27.59
C HIS A 193 10.41 -12.06 26.62
N VAL A 194 10.48 -13.32 26.17
CA VAL A 194 9.47 -13.98 25.34
C VAL A 194 9.14 -15.33 25.98
N ASP A 195 7.97 -15.44 26.60
CA ASP A 195 7.50 -16.70 27.18
C ASP A 195 6.96 -17.65 26.11
N SER A 196 6.28 -17.08 25.10
CA SER A 196 5.63 -17.82 24.02
C SER A 196 5.61 -16.97 22.76
N THR A 197 6.36 -17.40 21.75
CA THR A 197 6.38 -16.76 20.42
C THR A 197 4.96 -16.67 19.83
N TRP A 198 4.12 -17.68 20.05
CA TRP A 198 2.74 -17.72 19.53
C TRP A 198 1.82 -16.70 20.19
N ASP A 199 1.99 -16.43 21.48
CA ASP A 199 1.22 -15.39 22.17
C ASP A 199 1.66 -14.01 21.72
N GLU A 200 2.97 -13.81 21.53
CA GLU A 200 3.49 -12.54 21.04
C GLU A 200 3.06 -12.24 19.60
N LEU A 201 3.09 -13.23 18.71
CA LEU A 201 2.55 -13.10 17.34
C LEU A 201 1.07 -12.71 17.34
N ARG A 202 0.24 -13.37 18.17
CA ARG A 202 -1.17 -13.00 18.32
C ARG A 202 -1.37 -11.59 18.86
N ARG A 203 -0.47 -11.11 19.71
CA ARG A 203 -0.55 -9.76 20.30
C ARG A 203 -0.21 -8.67 19.28
N MET A 204 0.78 -8.89 18.43
CA MET A 204 1.17 -7.95 17.37
C MET A 204 0.31 -8.03 16.11
N ASP A 205 -0.46 -9.09 15.93
CA ASP A 205 -1.29 -9.37 14.74
C ASP A 205 -2.07 -8.14 14.26
N SER A 206 -2.79 -7.46 15.16
CA SER A 206 -3.57 -6.26 14.81
C SER A 206 -2.73 -5.08 14.30
N VAL A 207 -1.49 -4.93 14.77
CA VAL A 207 -0.56 -3.89 14.32
C VAL A 207 0.01 -4.27 12.96
N LEU A 208 0.51 -5.50 12.82
CA LEU A 208 1.10 -5.99 11.57
C LEU A 208 0.06 -5.98 10.45
N TRP A 209 -1.13 -6.51 10.71
CA TRP A 209 -2.22 -6.56 9.74
C TRP A 209 -2.62 -5.17 9.25
N ARG A 210 -2.79 -4.21 10.18
CA ARG A 210 -3.09 -2.82 9.82
C ARG A 210 -2.04 -2.21 8.89
N HIS A 211 -0.76 -2.45 9.17
CA HIS A 211 0.32 -1.93 8.33
C HIS A 211 0.44 -2.70 7.01
N THR A 212 0.15 -4.00 7.00
CA THR A 212 0.04 -4.79 5.77
C THR A 212 -1.08 -4.29 4.87
N GLU A 213 -2.29 -4.06 5.40
CA GLU A 213 -3.40 -3.49 4.64
C GLU A 213 -3.09 -2.10 4.09
N ARG A 214 -2.43 -1.26 4.89
CA ARG A 214 -2.10 0.13 4.51
C ARG A 214 -0.95 0.23 3.51
N SER A 215 0.06 -0.62 3.64
CA SER A 215 1.27 -0.57 2.81
C SER A 215 1.22 -1.50 1.60
N GLY A 216 0.35 -2.51 1.62
CA GLY A 216 0.32 -3.59 0.63
C GLY A 216 1.50 -4.56 0.73
N LEU A 217 2.39 -4.41 1.72
CA LEU A 217 3.48 -5.34 2.00
C LEU A 217 3.02 -6.40 2.99
N ALA A 218 3.26 -7.67 2.71
CA ALA A 218 3.14 -8.71 3.73
C ALA A 218 4.22 -8.43 4.79
N ILE A 219 3.81 -8.10 6.02
CA ILE A 219 4.74 -7.80 7.11
C ILE A 219 4.79 -9.03 8.01
N THR A 220 5.97 -9.61 8.14
CA THR A 220 6.20 -10.71 9.06
C THR A 220 7.03 -10.21 10.23
N ALA A 221 6.83 -10.82 11.40
CA ALA A 221 7.59 -10.47 12.58
C ALA A 221 8.06 -11.73 13.30
N LEU A 222 9.25 -11.65 13.88
CA LEU A 222 9.82 -12.69 14.73
C LEU A 222 10.15 -12.09 16.10
N PRO A 223 9.33 -12.36 17.14
CA PRO A 223 9.62 -11.91 18.49
C PRO A 223 10.74 -12.73 19.10
N VAL A 224 11.73 -12.06 19.68
CA VAL A 224 12.89 -12.70 20.31
C VAL A 224 13.26 -12.02 21.62
N ALA A 225 13.70 -12.80 22.60
CA ALA A 225 14.24 -12.23 23.84
C ALA A 225 15.63 -11.64 23.60
N GLU A 226 15.94 -10.51 24.24
CA GLU A 226 17.27 -9.87 24.18
C GLU A 226 18.37 -10.84 24.61
N SER A 227 18.09 -11.74 25.56
CA SER A 227 19.02 -12.79 25.99
C SER A 227 19.46 -13.73 24.86
N ALA A 228 18.61 -13.95 23.85
CA ALA A 228 18.90 -14.79 22.69
C ALA A 228 19.81 -14.08 21.65
N MET A 229 19.87 -12.74 21.66
CA MET A 229 20.68 -11.95 20.72
C MET A 229 22.19 -11.99 21.02
N GLY A 230 22.56 -12.28 22.27
CA GLY A 230 23.96 -12.35 22.71
C GLY A 230 24.78 -13.43 22.00
N ARG A 231 24.22 -14.65 21.90
CA ARG A 231 24.81 -15.82 21.21
C ARG A 231 23.75 -16.55 20.39
N PRO A 232 23.40 -16.05 19.20
CA PRO A 232 22.38 -16.69 18.38
C PRO A 232 22.88 -18.04 17.87
N THR A 233 22.19 -19.11 18.23
CA THR A 233 22.41 -20.47 17.69
C THR A 233 21.50 -20.76 16.51
N GLU A 234 20.41 -20.01 16.36
CA GLU A 234 19.48 -20.20 15.25
C GLU A 234 19.97 -19.52 13.97
N PRO A 235 19.93 -20.19 12.81
CA PRO A 235 20.40 -19.64 11.54
C PRO A 235 19.77 -18.30 11.16
N MET A 236 18.49 -18.10 11.48
CA MET A 236 17.77 -16.86 11.20
C MET A 236 18.29 -15.69 12.04
N LEU A 237 18.60 -15.93 13.33
CA LEU A 237 19.16 -14.91 14.22
C LEU A 237 20.62 -14.58 13.90
N ILE A 238 21.39 -15.56 13.41
CA ILE A 238 22.75 -15.33 12.90
C ILE A 238 22.72 -14.40 11.68
N ARG A 239 21.79 -14.65 10.74
CA ARG A 239 21.58 -13.78 9.57
C ARG A 239 21.10 -12.39 9.98
N ALA A 240 20.10 -12.29 10.84
CA ALA A 240 19.59 -11.01 11.34
C ALA A 240 20.70 -10.20 12.04
N LYS A 241 21.54 -10.83 12.86
CA LYS A 241 22.66 -10.14 13.53
C LYS A 241 23.71 -9.59 12.56
N THR A 242 23.86 -10.21 11.39
CA THR A 242 24.89 -9.85 10.40
C THR A 242 24.38 -8.84 9.37
N SER A 243 23.10 -8.87 9.04
CA SER A 243 22.51 -8.13 7.92
C SER A 243 21.38 -7.17 8.31
N SER A 244 21.10 -6.99 9.60
CA SER A 244 20.00 -6.11 10.02
C SER A 244 20.34 -4.62 10.02
N VAL A 245 19.31 -3.82 9.71
CA VAL A 245 19.33 -2.36 9.90
C VAL A 245 18.44 -2.02 11.10
N ARG A 246 18.95 -1.18 12.00
CA ARG A 246 18.19 -0.69 13.15
C ARG A 246 17.25 0.41 12.68
N ILE A 247 15.97 0.28 13.04
CA ILE A 247 14.91 1.21 12.62
C ILE A 247 14.55 2.17 13.78
N SER A 248 14.71 1.73 15.04
CA SER A 248 14.58 2.54 16.25
C SER A 248 15.32 1.90 17.43
#